data_AF-X1S3J1-F1
#
_entry.id   AF-X1S3J1-F1
#
_cell.length_a   1.000
_cell.length_b   1.000
_cell.length_c   1.000
_cell.angle_alpha   90.00
_cell.angle_beta   90.00
_cell.angle_gamma   90.00
#
_symmetry.space_group_name_H-M   'P 1'
#
loop_
_entity.id
_entity.type
_entity.pdbx_description
1 polymer ?
#
loop_
_entity_poly.entity_id
_entity_poly.type
_entity_poly.pdbx_seq_one_letter_code
_entity_poly.pdbx_strand_id
1 'polypeptide(L)' 'MDIKPLVSINIPTYNSEKTLDECLSSVKNQTYKKIEIIIIDDAKFAQAQ' A
#
# COMPACT_ATOMS: atom_id res chain seq x y z
N MET A 1 6.48 -27.96 9.26
CA MET A 1 6.36 -27.02 8.12
C MET A 1 6.28 -25.62 8.70
N ASP A 2 7.14 -24.71 8.26
CA ASP A 2 7.13 -23.32 8.76
C ASP A 2 6.00 -22.56 8.03
N ILE A 3 4.79 -22.61 8.59
CA ILE A 3 3.61 -21.98 7.99
C ILE A 3 3.60 -20.52 8.42
N LYS A 4 4.36 -19.69 7.72
CA LYS A 4 4.32 -18.24 7.90
C LYS A 4 2.96 -17.69 7.41
N PRO A 5 2.21 -16.91 8.21
CA PRO A 5 0.91 -16.36 7.79
C PRO A 5 1.06 -15.34 6.66
N LEU A 6 0.07 -15.20 5.78
CA LEU A 6 0.07 -14.06 4.86
C LEU A 6 -0.28 -12.79 5.66
N VAL A 7 0.48 -11.71 5.47
CA VAL A 7 0.20 -10.41 6.06
C VAL A 7 -0.28 -9.48 4.95
N SER A 8 -1.51 -8.98 5.06
CA SER A 8 -2.06 -8.00 4.11
C SER A 8 -1.90 -6.58 4.68
N ILE A 9 -1.30 -5.70 3.89
CA ILE A 9 -1.07 -4.29 4.24
C ILE A 9 -1.99 -3.43 3.37
N ASN A 10 -2.96 -2.79 4.03
CA ASN A 10 -3.91 -1.89 3.37
C ASN A 10 -3.37 -0.46 3.41
N ILE A 11 -3.14 0.13 2.24
CA ILE A 11 -2.60 1.48 2.06
C ILE A 11 -3.68 2.34 1.39
N PRO A 12 -4.56 2.99 2.15
CA PRO A 12 -5.45 4.00 1.57
C PRO A 12 -4.63 5.23 1.16
N THR A 13 -4.85 5.71 -0.07
CA THR A 13 -4.19 6.88 -0.63
C THR A 13 -5.21 7.96 -0.99
N TYR A 14 -4.80 9.22 -0.80
CA TYR A 14 -5.50 10.41 -1.27
C TYR A 14 -4.44 11.43 -1.70
N ASN A 15 -4.32 11.70 -3.00
CA ASN A 15 -3.31 12.60 -3.58
C ASN A 15 -1.89 12.35 -3.02
N SER A 16 -1.52 11.08 -2.83
CA SER A 16 -0.31 10.67 -2.09
C SER A 16 0.94 10.50 -2.97
N GLU A 17 0.98 11.12 -4.15
CA GLU A 17 2.08 11.02 -5.12
C GLU A 17 3.46 11.29 -4.50
N LYS A 18 3.53 12.19 -3.52
CA LYS A 18 4.79 12.59 -2.88
C LYS A 18 5.35 11.56 -1.89
N THR A 19 4.51 10.67 -1.36
CA THR A 19 4.87 9.77 -0.25
C THR A 19 4.66 8.30 -0.56
N LEU A 20 3.90 7.98 -1.62
CA LEU A 20 3.57 6.60 -1.98
C LEU A 20 4.83 5.78 -2.33
N ASP A 21 5.77 6.36 -3.07
CA ASP A 21 7.01 5.67 -3.47
C ASP A 21 7.89 5.31 -2.26
N GLU A 22 8.01 6.20 -1.28
CA GLU A 22 8.75 5.95 -0.04
C GLU A 22 8.06 4.86 0.79
N CYS A 23 6.73 4.92 0.90
CA CYS A 23 5.93 3.92 1.60
C CYS A 23 6.11 2.53 0.97
N LEU A 24 5.97 2.41 -0.35
CA LEU A 24 6.13 1.15 -1.06
C LEU A 24 7.57 0.62 -0.96
N SER A 25 8.57 1.49 -1.02
CA SER A 25 9.98 1.13 -0.81
C SER A 25 10.23 0.57 0.59
N SER A 26 9.62 1.18 1.62
CA SER A 26 9.69 0.70 3.01
C SER A 26 9.03 -0.67 3.18
N VAL A 27 7.85 -0.89 2.59
CA VAL A 27 7.15 -2.19 2.65
C VAL A 27 7.92 -3.28 1.88
N LYS A 28 8.52 -2.94 0.75
CA LYS A 28 9.35 -3.88 -0.03
C LYS A 28 10.60 -4.33 0.72
N ASN A 29 11.15 -3.47 1.56
CA ASN A 29 12.36 -3.73 2.35
C ASN A 29 12.10 -4.46 3.67
N GLN A 30 10.87 -4.86 3.98
CA GLN A 30 10.55 -5.61 5.20
C GLN A 30 11.29 -6.96 5.27
N THR A 31 11.68 -7.36 6.47
CA THR A 31 12.32 -8.66 6.73
C THR A 31 11.34 -9.82 6.55
N TYR A 32 10.05 -9.59 6.80
CA TYR A 32 8.97 -10.52 6.51
C TYR A 32 8.61 -10.48 5.02
N LYS A 33 8.57 -11.65 4.36
CA LYS A 33 8.42 -11.71 2.89
C LYS A 33 7.04 -12.12 2.40
N LYS A 34 6.21 -12.72 3.26
CA LYS A 34 4.87 -13.19 2.89
C LYS A 34 3.85 -12.06 3.07
N ILE A 35 4.00 -11.02 2.25
CA ILE A 35 3.22 -9.79 2.32
C ILE A 35 2.38 -9.64 1.05
N GLU A 36 1.13 -9.21 1.23
CA GLU A 36 0.24 -8.70 0.20
C GLU A 36 0.04 -7.20 0.45
N ILE A 37 0.06 -6.38 -0.61
CA ILE A 37 -0.16 -4.94 -0.52
C ILE A 37 -1.42 -4.60 -1.30
N ILE A 38 -2.37 -3.93 -0.64
CA ILE A 38 -3.63 -3.48 -1.24
C ILE A 38 -3.66 -1.95 -1.16
N ILE A 39 -3.54 -1.29 -2.31
CA ILE A 39 -3.61 0.17 -2.42
C ILE A 39 -5.05 0.56 -2.75
N ILE A 40 -5.62 1.47 -1.96
CA ILE A 40 -6.99 1.95 -2.14
C ILE A 40 -6.91 3.44 -2.42
N ASP A 41 -7.11 3.83 -3.68
CA ASP A 41 -7.06 5.25 -4.06
C ASP A 41 -8.44 5.89 -4.00
N ASP A 42 -8.62 6.83 -3.07
CA ASP A 42 -9.84 7.64 -2.95
C ASP A 42 -9.68 8.94 -3.77
N ALA A 43 -9.56 8.80 -5.09
CA ALA A 43 -9.49 9.97 -5.98
C ALA A 43 -10.88 10.62 -6.09
N LYS A 44 -11.10 11.74 -5.39
CA LYS A 44 -12.28 12.59 -5.63
C LYS A 44 -12.15 13.25 -7.00
N PHE A 45 -12.86 12.72 -8.00
CA PHE A 45 -13.16 13.47 -9.22
C PHE A 45 -14.04 14.66 -8.83
N ALA A 46 -13.47 15.86 -8.76
CA ALA A 46 -14.28 17.06 -8.81
C ALA A 46 -15.01 17.04 -10.16
N GLN A 47 -16.30 16.71 -10.16
CA GLN A 47 -17.13 17.01 -11.31
C GLN A 47 -17.13 18.53 -11.46
N ALA A 48 -16.49 19.02 -12.53
CA ALA A 48 -16.66 20.39 -12.96
C ALA A 48 -18.16 20.57 -13.25
N GLN A 49 -18.82 21.38 -12.43
CA GLN A 49 -20.15 21.91 -12.72
C GLN A 49 -20.03 23.03 -13.76
#